data_AF-A0A1Y0MSN8-F1
#
_entry.id   AF-A0A1Y0MSN8-F1
#
_cell.length_a   1.000
_cell.length_b   1.000
_cell.length_c   1.000
_cell.angle_alpha   90.00
_cell.angle_beta   90.00
_cell.angle_gamma   90.00
#
_symmetry.space_group_name_H-M   'P 1'
#
loop_
_entity.id
_entity.type
_entity.pdbx_description
1 polymer ?
#
loop_
_entity_poly.entity_id
_entity_poly.type
_entity_poly.pdbx_seq_one_letter_code
_entity_poly.pdbx_strand_id
1 'polypeptide(L)'
;MKPETKYITIFDNENRIEQLLMELVLEPRIKALVWSQITRQTPNMKIGYPGQHLASLITGVEGSRTGARGDDLVDGTEVKSCSRVDQLDSCKDCKQKVLRIETACPHCGSTNLKRMDDSKWLFSVKSEEELKLLTKDLDRVFLTIADYPNFADGDFDTIRFQAFEMWNNTERHKHFSSLMTNYYNKIFLEHISRNANKTPAPKNFWPYSYQFYLCNPVKVFECIVSNANTTPQINITHFVEPDFDRSLLVPELMPTSLLSQEEINLIIENVPEYILSSQIVAGSNYQALVKSSKTKKKFITLLPFINETTRGYLDLRDTDKVAEAKTKYSRR
;
A
#
# COMPACT_ATOMS: atom_id res chain seq x y z
N MET A 1 4.89 -18.95 -8.45
CA MET A 1 4.29 -18.04 -7.45
C MET A 1 3.28 -18.82 -6.61
N LYS A 2 3.70 -19.96 -6.08
CA LYS A 2 2.82 -20.88 -5.38
C LYS A 2 3.44 -21.16 -4.02
N PRO A 3 2.74 -20.94 -2.91
CA PRO A 3 3.27 -21.26 -1.59
C PRO A 3 3.58 -22.74 -1.46
N GLU A 4 4.62 -23.03 -0.69
CA GLU A 4 4.98 -24.40 -0.37
C GLU A 4 4.01 -24.93 0.70
N THR A 5 3.25 -25.96 0.35
CA THR A 5 2.20 -26.54 1.20
C THR A 5 2.70 -27.01 2.56
N LYS A 6 3.98 -27.39 2.66
CA LYS A 6 4.62 -27.81 3.92
C LYS A 6 4.62 -26.72 5.01
N TYR A 7 4.52 -25.44 4.63
CA TYR A 7 4.49 -24.32 5.58
C TYR A 7 3.06 -23.85 5.92
N ILE A 8 2.05 -24.38 5.24
CA ILE A 8 0.64 -24.03 5.48
C ILE A 8 0.13 -24.91 6.62
N THR A 9 0.15 -24.37 7.84
CA THR A 9 -0.20 -25.10 9.08
C THR A 9 -1.36 -24.48 9.84
N ILE A 10 -1.78 -23.26 9.49
CA ILE A 10 -2.92 -22.58 10.09
C ILE A 10 -4.15 -22.79 9.22
N PHE A 11 -5.22 -23.29 9.85
CA PHE A 11 -6.52 -23.57 9.24
C PHE A 11 -7.63 -22.75 9.90
N ASP A 12 -8.84 -22.78 9.33
CA ASP A 12 -9.98 -21.99 9.78
C ASP A 12 -9.70 -20.47 9.68
N ASN A 13 -9.07 -20.09 8.57
CA ASN A 13 -8.39 -18.82 8.39
C ASN A 13 -9.36 -17.64 8.50
N GLU A 14 -10.51 -17.67 7.81
CA GLU A 14 -11.50 -16.59 7.85
C GLU A 14 -12.02 -16.32 9.27
N ASN A 15 -12.47 -17.36 9.99
CA ASN A 15 -12.94 -17.21 11.37
C ASN A 15 -11.85 -16.66 12.31
N ARG A 16 -10.60 -17.13 12.16
CA ARG A 16 -9.48 -16.62 12.95
C ARG A 16 -9.13 -15.17 12.60
N ILE A 17 -9.26 -14.79 11.33
CA ILE A 17 -9.04 -13.41 10.87
C ILE A 17 -10.07 -12.50 11.53
N GLU A 18 -11.35 -12.88 11.55
CA GLU A 18 -12.39 -12.10 12.21
C GLU A 18 -12.11 -11.93 13.71
N GLN A 19 -11.77 -13.03 14.41
CA GLN A 19 -11.38 -12.99 15.82
C GLN A 19 -10.19 -12.06 16.05
N LEU A 20 -9.13 -12.20 15.25
CA LEU A 20 -7.93 -11.37 15.38
C LEU A 20 -8.22 -9.89 15.15
N LEU A 21 -8.97 -9.56 14.10
CA LEU A 21 -9.33 -8.17 13.81
C LEU A 21 -10.17 -7.58 14.93
N MET A 22 -11.11 -8.35 15.48
CA MET A 22 -11.93 -7.90 16.61
C MET A 22 -11.07 -7.67 17.86
N GLU A 23 -10.33 -8.69 18.30
CA GLU A 23 -9.61 -8.69 19.58
C GLU A 23 -8.37 -7.78 19.58
N LEU A 24 -7.59 -7.78 18.50
CA LEU A 24 -6.29 -7.09 18.47
C LEU A 24 -6.35 -5.71 17.79
N VAL A 25 -7.42 -5.40 17.06
CA VAL A 25 -7.52 -4.14 16.30
C VAL A 25 -8.75 -3.33 16.69
N LEU A 26 -9.95 -3.86 16.52
CA LEU A 26 -11.18 -3.08 16.58
C LEU A 26 -11.62 -2.77 18.02
N GLU A 27 -11.68 -3.75 18.92
CA GLU A 27 -12.03 -3.50 20.32
C GLU A 27 -11.03 -2.57 21.03
N PRO A 28 -9.71 -2.76 20.90
CA PRO A 28 -8.74 -1.82 21.47
C PRO A 28 -8.92 -0.41 20.89
N ARG A 29 -9.19 -0.30 19.58
CA ARG A 29 -9.43 0.99 18.93
C ARG A 29 -10.68 1.69 19.47
N ILE A 30 -11.79 0.98 19.68
CA ILE A 30 -13.01 1.57 20.28
C ILE A 30 -12.71 2.15 21.66
N LYS A 31 -12.00 1.39 22.50
CA LYS A 31 -11.56 1.88 23.82
C LYS A 31 -10.66 3.11 23.67
N ALA A 32 -9.73 3.09 22.73
CA ALA A 32 -8.85 4.23 22.44
C ALA A 32 -9.62 5.45 21.93
N LEU A 33 -10.70 5.27 21.15
CA LEU A 33 -11.58 6.36 20.71
C LEU A 33 -12.24 7.05 21.91
N VAL A 34 -12.75 6.29 22.89
CA VAL A 34 -13.30 6.85 24.12
C VAL A 34 -12.25 7.69 24.86
N TRP A 35 -11.04 7.16 25.04
CA TRP A 35 -9.95 7.90 25.68
C TRP A 35 -9.46 9.09 24.86
N SER A 36 -9.53 9.03 23.53
CA SER A 36 -9.13 10.13 22.64
C SER A 36 -10.01 11.36 22.82
N GLN A 37 -11.30 11.17 23.10
CA GLN A 37 -12.23 12.27 23.36
C GLN A 37 -11.91 13.00 24.67
N ILE A 38 -11.40 12.28 25.68
CA ILE A 38 -11.03 12.82 26.99
C ILE A 38 -9.63 13.46 26.94
N THR A 39 -8.66 12.73 26.41
CA THR A 39 -7.22 13.06 26.52
C THR A 39 -6.70 13.86 25.32
N ARG A 40 -7.46 13.91 24.22
CA ARG A 40 -7.03 14.46 22.93
C ARG A 40 -5.80 13.78 22.33
N GLN A 41 -5.47 12.57 22.82
CA GLN A 41 -4.46 11.72 22.21
C GLN A 41 -5.03 10.98 21.00
N THR A 42 -4.16 10.55 20.09
CA THR A 42 -4.59 9.80 18.91
C THR A 42 -5.12 8.41 19.31
N PRO A 43 -6.25 7.94 18.72
CA PRO A 43 -6.72 6.57 18.88
C PRO A 43 -6.00 5.57 17.96
N ASN A 44 -5.02 6.04 17.17
CA ASN A 44 -4.30 5.22 16.20
C ASN A 44 -3.53 4.08 16.88
N MET A 45 -3.96 2.85 16.60
CA MET A 45 -3.27 1.63 17.01
C MET A 45 -2.18 1.28 16.02
N LYS A 46 -0.94 1.15 16.49
CA LYS A 46 0.18 0.72 15.64
C LYS A 46 -0.07 -0.71 15.14
N ILE A 47 -0.27 -0.86 13.83
CA ILE A 47 -0.61 -2.15 13.21
C ILE A 47 0.59 -3.06 12.89
N GLY A 48 1.78 -2.81 13.46
CA GLY A 48 2.99 -3.57 13.13
C GLY A 48 2.83 -5.07 13.39
N TYR A 49 2.74 -5.45 14.67
CA TYR A 49 2.54 -6.85 15.08
C TYR A 49 1.14 -7.39 14.71
N PRO A 50 0.02 -6.66 14.91
CA PRO A 50 -1.27 -7.13 14.43
C PRO A 50 -1.28 -7.46 12.92
N GLY A 51 -0.58 -6.66 12.10
CA GLY A 51 -0.45 -6.93 10.68
C GLY A 51 0.40 -8.17 10.34
N GLN A 52 1.41 -8.50 11.15
CA GLN A 52 2.17 -9.76 11.00
C GLN A 52 1.30 -10.97 11.35
N HIS A 53 0.55 -10.92 12.46
CA HIS A 53 -0.39 -11.99 12.79
C HIS A 53 -1.50 -12.14 11.73
N LEU A 54 -2.04 -11.02 11.23
CA LEU A 54 -3.00 -11.04 10.12
C LEU A 54 -2.38 -11.71 8.87
N ALA A 55 -1.13 -11.41 8.54
CA ALA A 55 -0.43 -12.06 7.43
C ALA A 55 -0.27 -13.57 7.65
N SER A 56 0.04 -14.03 8.86
CA SER A 56 0.07 -15.47 9.18
C SER A 56 -1.29 -16.13 8.94
N LEU A 57 -2.38 -15.50 9.38
CA LEU A 57 -3.72 -16.05 9.18
C LEU A 57 -4.14 -16.04 7.71
N ILE A 58 -3.83 -14.98 6.95
CA ILE A 58 -4.17 -14.93 5.52
C ILE A 58 -3.37 -15.97 4.72
N THR A 59 -2.08 -16.09 5.01
CA THR A 59 -1.20 -17.00 4.26
C THR A 59 -1.29 -18.45 4.72
N GLY A 60 -1.89 -18.72 5.88
CA GLY A 60 -1.87 -20.01 6.53
C GLY A 60 -0.50 -20.40 7.13
N VAL A 61 0.47 -19.48 7.15
CA VAL A 61 1.86 -19.74 7.54
C VAL A 61 2.17 -19.14 8.91
N GLU A 62 2.76 -19.93 9.80
CA GLU A 62 3.19 -19.47 11.12
C GLU A 62 4.30 -18.40 11.05
N GLY A 63 4.34 -17.53 12.08
CA GLY A 63 5.45 -16.61 12.27
C GLY A 63 6.74 -17.33 12.67
N SER A 64 7.90 -16.75 12.35
CA SER A 64 9.23 -17.32 12.66
C SER A 64 9.58 -17.35 14.15
N ARG A 65 8.74 -16.75 15.01
CA ARG A 65 9.00 -16.48 16.44
C ARG A 65 10.18 -15.52 16.68
N THR A 66 10.60 -14.77 15.65
CA THR A 66 11.64 -13.76 15.78
C THR A 66 11.06 -12.35 15.68
N GLY A 67 11.76 -11.39 16.30
CA GLY A 67 11.56 -9.96 16.02
C GLY A 67 12.55 -9.40 15.01
N ALA A 68 13.28 -10.28 14.30
CA ALA A 68 14.30 -9.91 13.35
C ALA A 68 13.68 -9.52 11.99
N ARG A 69 14.42 -8.77 11.17
CA ARG A 69 13.96 -8.34 9.85
C ARG A 69 14.20 -9.43 8.82
N GLY A 70 13.34 -9.57 7.81
CA GLY A 70 13.56 -10.50 6.70
C GLY A 70 13.13 -11.94 6.97
N ASP A 71 12.45 -12.20 8.08
CA ASP A 71 12.06 -13.54 8.54
C ASP A 71 10.78 -13.41 9.36
N ASP A 72 9.73 -12.80 8.81
CA ASP A 72 8.48 -12.59 9.55
C ASP A 72 7.68 -13.91 9.65
N LEU A 73 7.61 -14.68 8.56
CA LEU A 73 6.97 -15.99 8.49
C LEU A 73 7.99 -17.12 8.29
N VAL A 74 7.68 -18.34 8.75
CA VAL A 74 8.60 -19.50 8.71
C VAL A 74 9.01 -19.95 7.30
N ASP A 75 8.32 -19.47 6.27
CA ASP A 75 8.64 -19.71 4.86
C ASP A 75 9.54 -18.62 4.25
N GLY A 76 10.03 -17.67 5.06
CA GLY A 76 10.85 -16.56 4.60
C GLY A 76 10.05 -15.40 3.99
N THR A 77 8.73 -15.34 4.16
CA THR A 77 7.96 -14.18 3.69
C THR A 77 8.30 -12.92 4.51
N GLU A 78 8.60 -11.81 3.81
CA GLU A 78 8.72 -10.48 4.43
C GLU A 78 7.34 -9.80 4.48
N VAL A 79 6.92 -9.37 5.66
CA VAL A 79 5.64 -8.69 5.89
C VAL A 79 5.87 -7.19 6.09
N LYS A 80 5.08 -6.37 5.39
CA LYS A 80 5.00 -4.93 5.65
C LYS A 80 3.56 -4.50 5.86
N SER A 81 3.34 -3.75 6.92
CA SER A 81 2.02 -3.25 7.30
C SER A 81 2.03 -1.73 7.34
N CYS A 82 1.02 -1.09 6.76
CA CYS A 82 0.79 0.35 6.92
C CYS A 82 -0.69 0.68 7.18
N SER A 83 -0.96 1.78 7.86
CA SER A 83 -2.33 2.20 8.19
C SER A 83 -2.53 3.67 7.91
N ARG A 84 -3.67 3.99 7.27
CA ARG A 84 -4.23 5.35 7.10
C ARG A 84 -5.35 5.62 8.13
N VAL A 85 -5.77 4.58 8.86
CA VAL A 85 -6.77 4.68 9.93
C VAL A 85 -6.23 5.56 11.06
N ASP A 86 -7.07 6.48 11.51
CA ASP A 86 -6.77 7.46 12.58
C ASP A 86 -5.48 8.25 12.41
N GLN A 87 -5.06 8.45 11.18
CA GLN A 87 -3.92 9.31 10.90
C GLN A 87 -4.19 10.75 11.37
N LEU A 88 -3.19 11.39 11.98
CA LEU A 88 -3.31 12.75 12.49
C LEU A 88 -3.52 13.75 11.35
N ASP A 89 -4.64 14.45 11.41
CA ASP A 89 -5.03 15.47 10.45
C ASP A 89 -4.50 16.86 10.87
N SER A 90 -4.81 17.90 10.10
CA SER A 90 -4.45 19.27 10.46
C SER A 90 -5.50 20.30 10.06
N CYS A 91 -5.65 21.36 10.84
CA CYS A 91 -6.45 22.51 10.45
C CYS A 91 -5.72 23.33 9.37
N LYS A 92 -6.41 23.70 8.30
CA LYS A 92 -5.80 24.55 7.25
C LYS A 92 -5.60 25.99 7.70
N ASP A 93 -6.36 26.46 8.68
CA ASP A 93 -6.33 27.85 9.10
C ASP A 93 -5.28 28.10 10.19
N CYS A 94 -5.29 27.33 11.28
CA CYS A 94 -4.34 27.50 12.40
C CYS A 94 -3.17 26.50 12.41
N LYS A 95 -3.12 25.55 11.45
CA LYS A 95 -2.09 24.50 11.31
C LYS A 95 -1.95 23.52 12.48
N GLN A 96 -2.79 23.61 13.50
CA GLN A 96 -2.81 22.66 14.61
C GLN A 96 -3.27 21.28 14.15
N LYS A 97 -2.84 20.25 14.90
CA LYS A 97 -3.26 18.87 14.68
C LYS A 97 -4.72 18.67 15.09
N VAL A 98 -5.40 17.80 14.37
CA VAL A 98 -6.82 17.48 14.56
C VAL A 98 -6.96 15.97 14.50
N LEU A 99 -7.76 15.39 15.39
CA LEU A 99 -8.03 13.96 15.39
C LEU A 99 -8.99 13.61 14.25
N ARG A 100 -8.90 12.36 13.76
CA ARG A 100 -9.75 11.90 12.66
C ARG A 100 -11.26 12.04 12.95
N ILE A 101 -11.67 11.79 14.19
CA ILE A 101 -13.06 11.89 14.65
C ILE A 101 -13.57 13.33 14.81
N GLU A 102 -12.68 14.32 14.88
CA GLU A 102 -13.06 15.72 15.11
C GLU A 102 -13.52 16.36 13.79
N THR A 103 -14.73 16.92 13.77
CA THR A 103 -15.31 17.62 12.60
C THR A 103 -14.92 19.10 12.52
N ALA A 104 -14.38 19.66 13.61
CA ALA A 104 -13.87 21.01 13.69
C ALA A 104 -12.56 21.06 14.50
N CYS A 105 -11.71 22.05 14.25
CA CYS A 105 -10.46 22.22 14.96
C CYS A 105 -10.71 22.60 16.43
N PRO A 106 -10.18 21.86 17.41
CA PRO A 106 -10.40 22.18 18.82
C PRO A 106 -9.74 23.49 19.27
N HIS A 107 -8.78 24.01 18.49
CA HIS A 107 -8.06 25.24 18.83
C HIS A 107 -8.73 26.51 18.28
N CYS A 108 -9.30 26.49 17.06
CA CYS A 108 -9.86 27.69 16.43
C CYS A 108 -11.31 27.54 15.95
N GLY A 109 -11.94 26.38 16.16
CA GLY A 109 -13.32 26.11 15.73
C GLY A 109 -13.52 25.92 14.22
N SER A 110 -12.47 26.09 13.40
CA SER A 110 -12.59 25.96 11.95
C SER A 110 -12.90 24.52 11.50
N THR A 111 -13.83 24.40 10.57
CA THR A 111 -14.15 23.15 9.85
C THR A 111 -13.28 22.93 8.61
N ASN A 112 -12.40 23.88 8.28
CA ASN A 112 -11.49 23.77 7.14
C ASN A 112 -10.30 22.86 7.48
N LEU A 113 -10.56 21.56 7.42
CA LEU A 113 -9.61 20.52 7.80
C LEU A 113 -8.88 19.93 6.58
N LYS A 114 -7.61 19.60 6.76
CA LYS A 114 -6.82 18.78 5.84
C LYS A 114 -6.75 17.37 6.42
N ARG A 115 -7.54 16.47 5.84
CA ARG A 115 -7.52 15.04 6.12
C ARG A 115 -6.32 14.40 5.44
N MET A 116 -5.53 13.63 6.18
CA MET A 116 -4.31 12.98 5.68
C MET A 116 -4.60 11.55 5.22
N ASP A 117 -3.92 11.12 4.16
CA ASP A 117 -4.09 9.80 3.53
C ASP A 117 -2.75 9.26 2.99
N ASP A 118 -1.66 9.56 3.69
CA ASP A 118 -0.28 9.39 3.22
C ASP A 118 0.51 8.38 4.07
N SER A 119 -0.03 7.16 4.21
CA SER A 119 0.72 6.02 4.77
C SER A 119 1.52 5.26 3.71
N LYS A 120 2.59 4.58 4.14
CA LYS A 120 3.53 3.88 3.27
C LYS A 120 4.15 2.66 3.94
N TRP A 121 4.50 1.66 3.14
CA TRP A 121 5.39 0.59 3.56
C TRP A 121 6.83 1.09 3.52
N LEU A 122 7.61 0.73 4.53
CA LEU A 122 9.00 1.16 4.67
C LEU A 122 9.94 -0.03 4.47
N PHE A 123 10.81 0.06 3.48
CA PHE A 123 11.87 -0.91 3.23
C PHE A 123 13.22 -0.31 3.60
N SER A 124 13.91 -0.91 4.57
CA SER A 124 15.28 -0.55 4.90
C SER A 124 16.22 -1.43 4.10
N VAL A 125 17.15 -0.81 3.36
CA VAL A 125 18.23 -1.52 2.67
C VAL A 125 19.52 -0.75 2.95
N LYS A 126 20.39 -1.33 3.78
CA LYS A 126 21.59 -0.70 4.33
C LYS A 126 22.88 -1.45 4.05
N SER A 127 22.80 -2.61 3.40
CA SER A 127 23.95 -3.37 2.96
C SER A 127 23.63 -4.16 1.70
N GLU A 128 24.65 -4.71 1.06
CA GLU A 128 24.45 -5.60 -0.09
C GLU A 128 23.73 -6.88 0.33
N GLU A 129 23.96 -7.38 1.55
CA GLU A 129 23.27 -8.53 2.11
C GLU A 129 21.78 -8.24 2.33
N GLU A 130 21.41 -7.09 2.89
CA GLU A 130 20.00 -6.69 3.02
C GLU A 130 19.33 -6.53 1.65
N LEU A 131 20.05 -5.98 0.66
CA LEU A 131 19.54 -5.86 -0.71
C LEU A 131 19.32 -7.23 -1.34
N LYS A 132 20.31 -8.14 -1.20
CA LYS A 132 20.25 -9.50 -1.72
C LYS A 132 19.10 -10.28 -1.08
N LEU A 133 18.95 -10.16 0.24
CA LEU A 133 17.85 -10.77 0.97
C LEU A 133 16.50 -10.36 0.37
N LEU A 134 16.24 -9.05 0.28
CA LEU A 134 14.96 -8.52 -0.17
C LEU A 134 14.66 -8.76 -1.66
N THR A 135 15.68 -8.95 -2.51
CA THR A 135 15.50 -8.99 -3.97
C THR A 135 15.77 -10.35 -4.61
N LYS A 136 16.45 -11.27 -3.90
CA LYS A 136 16.87 -12.57 -4.43
C LYS A 136 16.57 -13.72 -3.47
N ASP A 137 16.92 -13.58 -2.19
CA ASP A 137 16.88 -14.72 -1.26
C ASP A 137 15.47 -14.96 -0.68
N LEU A 138 14.65 -13.91 -0.55
CA LEU A 138 13.23 -14.04 -0.17
C LEU A 138 12.36 -14.18 -1.42
N ASP A 139 11.45 -15.13 -1.43
CA ASP A 139 10.54 -15.34 -2.57
C ASP A 139 9.28 -14.47 -2.51
N ARG A 140 8.80 -14.12 -1.31
CA ARG A 140 7.49 -13.46 -1.15
C ARG A 140 7.57 -12.22 -0.27
N VAL A 141 6.99 -11.13 -0.76
CA VAL A 141 6.70 -9.91 -0.01
C VAL A 141 5.19 -9.78 0.17
N PHE A 142 4.76 -9.66 1.42
CA PHE A 142 3.36 -9.58 1.81
C PHE A 142 3.05 -8.19 2.38
N LEU A 143 2.12 -7.47 1.77
CA LEU A 143 1.83 -6.07 2.05
C LEU A 143 0.42 -5.93 2.61
N THR A 144 0.26 -5.47 3.84
CA THR A 144 -1.05 -5.17 4.43
C THR A 144 -1.30 -3.67 4.52
N ILE A 145 -2.55 -3.27 4.29
CA ILE A 145 -3.01 -1.89 4.49
C ILE A 145 -4.35 -1.87 5.20
N ALA A 146 -4.49 -0.96 6.17
CA ALA A 146 -5.77 -0.52 6.71
C ALA A 146 -6.08 0.91 6.23
N ASP A 147 -7.22 1.13 5.58
CA ASP A 147 -7.63 2.44 5.07
C ASP A 147 -9.14 2.69 5.19
N TYR A 148 -9.57 3.85 4.69
CA TYR A 148 -10.98 4.23 4.59
C TYR A 148 -11.39 4.13 3.12
N PRO A 149 -12.22 3.15 2.70
CA PRO A 149 -12.55 2.94 1.30
C PRO A 149 -13.31 4.12 0.69
N ASN A 150 -14.06 4.85 1.52
CA ASN A 150 -14.88 6.01 1.15
C ASN A 150 -14.24 7.33 1.64
N PHE A 151 -12.90 7.40 1.69
CA PHE A 151 -12.17 8.56 2.22
C PHE A 151 -12.58 9.88 1.57
N ALA A 152 -12.83 9.88 0.25
CA ALA A 152 -13.21 11.07 -0.51
C ALA A 152 -14.58 11.64 -0.08
N ASP A 153 -15.47 10.78 0.43
CA ASP A 153 -16.80 11.15 0.91
C ASP A 153 -16.78 11.56 2.39
N GLY A 154 -15.62 11.52 3.04
CA GLY A 154 -15.46 11.88 4.45
C GLY A 154 -15.98 10.81 5.42
N ASP A 155 -16.22 9.59 4.94
CA ASP A 155 -16.59 8.45 5.78
C ASP A 155 -15.35 7.90 6.48
N PHE A 156 -15.36 8.03 7.80
CA PHE A 156 -14.34 7.52 8.71
C PHE A 156 -14.90 6.49 9.70
N ASP A 157 -16.04 5.90 9.37
CA ASP A 157 -16.68 4.83 10.14
C ASP A 157 -16.64 3.48 9.41
N THR A 158 -16.43 3.49 8.10
CA THR A 158 -16.10 2.29 7.34
C THR A 158 -14.60 2.12 7.22
N ILE A 159 -14.03 1.03 7.76
CA ILE A 159 -12.61 0.68 7.60
C ILE A 159 -12.48 -0.46 6.60
N ARG A 160 -11.41 -0.47 5.82
CA ARG A 160 -11.03 -1.59 4.96
C ARG A 160 -9.65 -2.11 5.32
N PHE A 161 -9.53 -3.43 5.42
CA PHE A 161 -8.25 -4.14 5.51
C PHE A 161 -8.00 -4.86 4.20
N GLN A 162 -6.79 -4.74 3.67
CA GLN A 162 -6.38 -5.41 2.43
C GLN A 162 -5.00 -6.01 2.57
N ALA A 163 -4.75 -7.07 1.81
CA ALA A 163 -3.41 -7.60 1.62
C ALA A 163 -3.08 -7.89 0.16
N PHE A 164 -1.82 -7.65 -0.19
CA PHE A 164 -1.26 -7.87 -1.50
C PHE A 164 0.00 -8.73 -1.41
N GLU A 165 0.19 -9.59 -2.40
CA GLU A 165 1.42 -10.36 -2.56
C GLU A 165 2.22 -9.86 -3.77
N MET A 166 3.54 -9.86 -3.61
CA MET A 166 4.50 -9.78 -4.69
C MET A 166 5.49 -10.94 -4.52
N TRP A 167 5.83 -11.58 -5.63
CA TRP A 167 6.76 -12.70 -5.64
C TRP A 167 8.05 -12.30 -6.34
N ASN A 168 9.11 -12.21 -5.55
CA ASN A 168 10.46 -12.02 -6.05
C ASN A 168 10.86 -13.18 -6.98
N ASN A 169 11.93 -12.99 -7.74
CA ASN A 169 12.43 -14.01 -8.69
C ASN A 169 11.44 -14.36 -9.82
N THR A 170 10.50 -13.46 -10.13
CA THR A 170 9.57 -13.60 -11.26
C THR A 170 9.60 -12.38 -12.17
N GLU A 171 9.42 -12.59 -13.48
CA GLU A 171 9.34 -11.48 -14.44
C GLU A 171 8.17 -10.54 -14.14
N ARG A 172 7.04 -11.06 -13.64
CA ARG A 172 5.86 -10.27 -13.29
C ARG A 172 6.19 -9.17 -12.27
N HIS A 173 6.98 -9.47 -11.24
CA HIS A 173 7.22 -8.54 -10.12
C HIS A 173 8.61 -7.92 -10.12
N LYS A 174 9.39 -8.06 -11.21
CA LYS A 174 10.79 -7.60 -11.30
C LYS A 174 11.02 -6.13 -10.92
N HIS A 175 10.02 -5.28 -11.15
CA HIS A 175 10.10 -3.86 -10.84
C HIS A 175 10.26 -3.59 -9.33
N PHE A 176 9.80 -4.50 -8.46
CA PHE A 176 10.07 -4.39 -7.03
C PHE A 176 11.58 -4.47 -6.74
N SER A 177 12.27 -5.47 -7.29
CA SER A 177 13.73 -5.59 -7.17
C SER A 177 14.44 -4.38 -7.75
N SER A 178 14.02 -3.89 -8.93
CA SER A 178 14.58 -2.67 -9.52
C SER A 178 14.44 -1.44 -8.61
N LEU A 179 13.29 -1.27 -7.94
CA LEU A 179 13.07 -0.17 -7.00
C LEU A 179 14.00 -0.26 -5.78
N MET A 180 14.19 -1.46 -5.22
CA MET A 180 15.06 -1.66 -4.06
C MET A 180 16.54 -1.44 -4.43
N THR A 181 16.97 -1.97 -5.58
CA THR A 181 18.32 -1.74 -6.11
C THR A 181 18.58 -0.27 -6.42
N ASN A 182 17.62 0.43 -7.05
CA ASN A 182 17.75 1.86 -7.34
C ASN A 182 17.86 2.69 -6.07
N TYR A 183 17.04 2.41 -5.05
CA TYR A 183 17.15 3.08 -3.76
C TYR A 183 18.52 2.85 -3.11
N TYR A 184 19.01 1.60 -3.09
CA TYR A 184 20.31 1.28 -2.51
C TYR A 184 21.44 2.05 -3.21
N ASN A 185 21.50 1.99 -4.54
CA ASN A 185 22.57 2.60 -5.32
C ASN A 185 22.50 4.13 -5.35
N LYS A 186 21.31 4.70 -5.56
CA LYS A 186 21.12 6.14 -5.78
C LYS A 186 20.87 6.94 -4.51
N ILE A 187 20.34 6.32 -3.47
CA ILE A 187 20.04 7.03 -2.20
C ILE A 187 20.98 6.58 -1.11
N PHE A 188 21.05 5.28 -0.82
CA PHE A 188 21.82 4.79 0.31
C PHE A 188 23.32 5.02 0.14
N LEU A 189 23.94 4.49 -0.92
CA LEU A 189 25.36 4.65 -1.18
C LEU A 189 25.76 6.12 -1.35
N GLU A 190 24.95 6.93 -2.02
CA GLU A 190 25.22 8.36 -2.20
C GLU A 190 25.15 9.15 -0.88
N HIS A 191 24.26 8.80 0.05
CA HIS A 191 24.23 9.43 1.38
C HIS A 191 25.43 9.04 2.23
N ILE A 192 25.78 7.75 2.24
CA ILE A 192 26.90 7.23 3.02
C ILE A 192 28.24 7.76 2.49
N SER A 193 28.40 7.93 1.18
CA SER A 193 29.61 8.55 0.60
C SER A 193 29.78 10.01 0.99
N ARG A 194 28.67 10.76 1.18
CA ARG A 194 28.68 12.15 1.66
C ARG A 194 28.89 12.24 3.18
N ASN A 195 28.31 11.32 3.95
CA ASN A 195 28.46 11.24 5.39
C ASN A 195 28.15 9.83 5.92
N ALA A 196 29.20 9.09 6.28
CA ALA A 196 29.10 7.72 6.77
C ALA A 196 28.23 7.56 8.03
N ASN A 197 28.06 8.62 8.84
CA ASN A 197 27.28 8.59 10.08
C ASN A 197 25.79 8.94 9.86
N LYS A 198 25.37 9.24 8.63
CA LYS A 198 24.01 9.68 8.33
C LYS A 198 23.30 8.70 7.40
N THR A 199 22.71 7.67 7.98
CA THR A 199 21.84 6.74 7.26
C THR A 199 20.60 7.48 6.73
N PRO A 200 20.27 7.36 5.43
CA PRO A 200 19.05 7.96 4.89
C PRO A 200 17.80 7.29 5.44
N ALA A 201 16.66 7.98 5.26
CA ALA A 201 15.35 7.42 5.59
C ALA A 201 15.06 6.20 4.71
N PRO A 202 14.37 5.16 5.23
CA PRO A 202 14.01 3.97 4.46
C PRO A 202 13.28 4.29 3.15
N LYS A 203 13.31 3.35 2.20
CA LYS A 203 12.55 3.46 0.96
C LYS A 203 11.06 3.49 1.28
N ASN A 204 10.43 4.61 0.92
CA ASN A 204 8.97 4.73 0.93
C ASN A 204 8.40 3.95 -0.27
N PHE A 205 7.52 2.99 0.02
CA PHE A 205 6.72 2.30 -0.97
C PHE A 205 5.24 2.59 -0.71
N TRP A 206 4.64 3.37 -1.59
CA TRP A 206 3.33 3.98 -1.37
C TRP A 206 2.21 3.10 -1.97
N PRO A 207 1.19 2.71 -1.17
CA PRO A 207 0.01 2.03 -1.68
C PRO A 207 -0.65 2.82 -2.81
N TYR A 208 -1.06 2.12 -3.87
CA TYR A 208 -1.75 2.70 -5.03
C TYR A 208 -0.97 3.79 -5.79
N SER A 209 0.34 3.89 -5.58
CA SER A 209 1.20 4.73 -6.39
C SER A 209 1.45 4.11 -7.77
N TYR A 210 1.92 4.93 -8.72
CA TYR A 210 2.36 4.47 -10.03
C TYR A 210 3.35 3.28 -9.92
N GLN A 211 4.31 3.38 -8.99
CA GLN A 211 5.33 2.37 -8.74
C GLN A 211 4.75 1.10 -8.16
N PHE A 212 3.76 1.22 -7.25
CA PHE A 212 3.03 0.08 -6.72
C PHE A 212 2.38 -0.72 -7.85
N TYR A 213 1.67 -0.07 -8.77
CA TYR A 213 1.04 -0.75 -9.89
C TYR A 213 2.04 -1.39 -10.85
N LEU A 214 3.19 -0.75 -11.11
CA LEU A 214 4.24 -1.35 -11.94
C LEU A 214 4.93 -2.56 -11.30
N CYS A 215 4.86 -2.72 -9.97
CA CYS A 215 5.29 -3.96 -9.32
C CYS A 215 4.31 -5.13 -9.50
N ASN A 216 3.18 -4.90 -10.18
CA ASN A 216 2.15 -5.91 -10.47
C ASN A 216 1.61 -6.68 -9.24
N PRO A 217 1.36 -6.06 -8.08
CA PRO A 217 0.88 -6.76 -6.89
C PRO A 217 -0.47 -7.44 -7.15
N VAL A 218 -0.66 -8.61 -6.56
CA VAL A 218 -1.93 -9.36 -6.60
C VAL A 218 -2.64 -9.24 -5.27
N LYS A 219 -3.94 -8.89 -5.28
CA LYS A 219 -4.74 -8.81 -4.06
C LYS A 219 -5.14 -10.21 -3.61
N VAL A 220 -4.85 -10.55 -2.36
CA VAL A 220 -5.13 -11.88 -1.78
C VAL A 220 -6.14 -11.82 -0.64
N PHE A 221 -6.40 -10.62 -0.11
CA PHE A 221 -7.36 -10.43 0.97
C PHE A 221 -7.99 -9.04 0.91
N GLU A 222 -9.29 -8.98 1.19
CA GLU A 222 -10.04 -7.76 1.46
C GLU A 222 -11.13 -8.02 2.47
N CYS A 223 -11.26 -7.10 3.43
CA CYS A 223 -12.30 -7.10 4.43
C CYS A 223 -12.80 -5.67 4.63
N ILE A 224 -14.12 -5.51 4.69
CA ILE A 224 -14.81 -4.26 5.02
C ILE A 224 -15.35 -4.37 6.44
N VAL A 225 -15.10 -3.35 7.24
CA VAL A 225 -15.61 -3.20 8.59
C VAL A 225 -16.55 -2.00 8.63
N SER A 226 -17.85 -2.24 8.72
CA SER A 226 -18.86 -1.19 8.94
C SER A 226 -19.02 -0.88 10.43
N ASN A 227 -19.50 0.32 10.75
CA ASN A 227 -19.74 0.78 12.12
C ASN A 227 -18.48 0.68 13.01
N ALA A 228 -17.30 0.93 12.43
CA ALA A 228 -16.01 0.65 13.06
C ALA A 228 -15.71 1.52 14.29
N ASN A 229 -16.42 2.64 14.47
CA ASN A 229 -16.31 3.49 15.66
C ASN A 229 -17.27 3.10 16.79
N THR A 230 -18.17 2.13 16.57
CA THR A 230 -19.20 1.74 17.55
C THR A 230 -19.26 0.22 17.74
N THR A 231 -20.02 -0.49 16.91
CA THR A 231 -20.19 -1.95 16.95
C THR A 231 -19.73 -2.51 15.61
N PRO A 232 -18.42 -2.79 15.46
CA PRO A 232 -17.83 -3.18 14.21
C PRO A 232 -18.46 -4.46 13.67
N GLN A 233 -18.76 -4.45 12.38
CA GLN A 233 -19.23 -5.63 11.65
C GLN A 233 -18.23 -5.93 10.55
N ILE A 234 -17.58 -7.09 10.69
CA ILE A 234 -16.55 -7.56 9.78
C ILE A 234 -17.23 -8.30 8.63
N ASN A 235 -16.82 -8.00 7.40
CA ASN A 235 -17.25 -8.71 6.20
C ASN A 235 -16.04 -8.94 5.29
N ILE A 236 -15.58 -10.19 5.20
CA ILE A 236 -14.50 -10.58 4.29
C ILE A 236 -15.07 -10.65 2.87
N THR A 237 -14.67 -9.70 2.01
CA THR A 237 -15.20 -9.56 0.64
C THR A 237 -14.34 -10.27 -0.40
N HIS A 238 -13.09 -10.58 -0.07
CA HIS A 238 -12.16 -11.30 -0.93
C HIS A 238 -11.15 -12.08 -0.09
N PHE A 239 -10.99 -13.37 -0.38
CA PHE A 239 -10.00 -14.22 0.26
C PHE A 239 -9.47 -15.23 -0.76
N VAL A 240 -8.15 -15.31 -0.88
CA VAL A 240 -7.48 -16.31 -1.71
C VAL A 240 -6.93 -17.39 -0.78
N GLU A 241 -7.31 -18.64 -1.05
CA GLU A 241 -6.86 -19.77 -0.24
C GLU A 241 -5.32 -19.85 -0.11
N PRO A 242 -4.80 -20.21 1.07
CA PRO A 242 -3.37 -20.31 1.35
C PRO A 242 -2.54 -21.06 0.30
N ASP A 243 -3.06 -22.13 -0.31
CA ASP A 243 -2.33 -23.02 -1.22
C ASP A 243 -2.52 -22.70 -2.72
N PHE A 244 -3.34 -21.70 -3.05
CA PHE A 244 -3.67 -21.33 -4.42
C PHE A 244 -2.44 -20.86 -5.22
N ASP A 245 -2.37 -21.10 -6.53
CA ASP A 245 -1.26 -20.57 -7.33
C ASP A 245 -1.52 -19.10 -7.70
N ARG A 246 -0.69 -18.18 -7.18
CA ARG A 246 -0.85 -16.74 -7.43
C ARG A 246 -0.53 -16.37 -8.88
N SER A 247 0.13 -17.24 -9.64
CA SER A 247 0.41 -16.99 -11.07
C SER A 247 -0.88 -16.80 -11.89
N LEU A 248 -1.98 -17.41 -11.42
CA LEU A 248 -3.31 -17.39 -12.04
C LEU A 248 -4.14 -16.17 -11.63
N LEU A 249 -3.69 -15.39 -10.64
CA LEU A 249 -4.39 -14.17 -10.21
C LEU A 249 -4.07 -13.02 -11.16
N VAL A 250 -5.08 -12.17 -11.37
CA VAL A 250 -4.96 -10.92 -12.12
C VAL A 250 -4.49 -9.82 -11.16
N PRO A 251 -3.36 -9.15 -11.46
CA PRO A 251 -2.92 -7.99 -10.68
C PRO A 251 -3.94 -6.84 -10.67
N GLU A 252 -3.85 -5.97 -9.66
CA GLU A 252 -4.72 -4.81 -9.53
C GLU A 252 -4.70 -3.92 -10.79
N LEU A 253 -5.87 -3.48 -11.27
CA LEU A 253 -5.95 -2.56 -12.40
C LEU A 253 -5.42 -1.18 -12.01
N MET A 254 -4.56 -0.60 -12.85
CA MET A 254 -3.94 0.69 -12.59
C MET A 254 -4.83 1.84 -13.08
N PRO A 255 -5.21 2.80 -12.24
CA PRO A 255 -5.95 3.98 -12.67
C PRO A 255 -5.12 4.84 -13.63
N THR A 256 -5.68 5.19 -14.79
CA THR A 256 -5.00 6.08 -15.75
C THR A 256 -4.89 7.52 -15.25
N SER A 257 -5.63 7.87 -14.19
CA SER A 257 -5.47 9.13 -13.46
C SER A 257 -4.05 9.33 -12.90
N LEU A 258 -3.30 8.25 -12.69
CA LEU A 258 -1.91 8.30 -12.24
C LEU A 258 -0.92 8.68 -13.34
N LEU A 259 -1.29 8.54 -14.61
CA LEU A 259 -0.38 8.73 -15.74
C LEU A 259 -0.07 10.21 -16.01
N SER A 260 1.16 10.52 -16.40
CA SER A 260 1.52 11.82 -16.96
C SER A 260 1.01 11.94 -18.40
N GLN A 261 1.09 13.14 -18.98
CA GLN A 261 0.70 13.33 -20.37
C GLN A 261 1.68 12.61 -21.32
N GLU A 262 2.96 12.57 -20.97
CA GLU A 262 4.01 11.84 -21.71
C GLU A 262 3.75 10.33 -21.67
N GLU A 263 3.38 9.78 -20.51
CA GLU A 263 3.05 8.35 -20.37
C GLU A 263 1.77 7.98 -21.14
N ILE A 264 0.78 8.87 -21.20
CA ILE A 264 -0.41 8.69 -22.06
C ILE A 264 -0.01 8.63 -23.53
N ASN A 265 0.88 9.52 -23.98
CA ASN A 265 1.36 9.51 -25.36
C ASN A 265 2.13 8.22 -25.66
N LEU A 266 3.01 7.78 -24.74
CA LEU A 266 3.76 6.54 -24.87
C LEU A 266 2.85 5.31 -25.04
N ILE A 267 1.76 5.26 -24.27
CA ILE A 267 0.76 4.18 -24.39
C ILE A 267 0.11 4.18 -25.78
N ILE A 268 -0.33 5.34 -26.26
CA ILE A 268 -0.98 5.45 -27.58
C ILE A 268 0.00 5.10 -28.71
N GLU A 269 1.27 5.45 -28.58
CA GLU A 269 2.29 5.23 -29.60
C GLU A 269 2.76 3.76 -29.65
N ASN A 270 2.89 3.10 -28.50
CA ASN A 270 3.59 1.81 -28.43
C ASN A 270 2.70 0.61 -28.11
N VAL A 271 1.51 0.82 -27.52
CA VAL A 271 0.63 -0.30 -27.16
C VAL A 271 -0.24 -0.66 -28.37
N PRO A 272 -0.26 -1.93 -28.80
CA PRO A 272 -1.12 -2.39 -29.89
C PRO A 272 -2.60 -2.04 -29.68
N GLU A 273 -3.27 -1.61 -30.75
CA GLU A 273 -4.68 -1.18 -30.73
C GLU A 273 -5.61 -2.23 -30.11
N TYR A 274 -5.41 -3.52 -30.40
CA TYR A 274 -6.27 -4.59 -29.87
C TYR A 274 -6.18 -4.71 -28.34
N ILE A 275 -5.01 -4.43 -27.76
CA ILE A 275 -4.80 -4.45 -26.31
C ILE A 275 -5.56 -3.28 -25.68
N LEU A 276 -5.40 -2.07 -26.21
CA LEU A 276 -6.10 -0.89 -25.70
C LEU A 276 -7.61 -1.01 -25.89
N SER A 277 -8.06 -1.45 -27.06
CA SER A 277 -9.48 -1.61 -27.39
C SER A 277 -10.21 -2.53 -26.42
N SER A 278 -9.55 -3.58 -25.91
CA SER A 278 -10.14 -4.50 -24.92
C SER A 278 -10.41 -3.89 -23.55
N GLN A 279 -9.88 -2.69 -23.27
CA GLN A 279 -9.98 -2.02 -21.97
C GLN A 279 -10.77 -0.70 -22.04
N ILE A 280 -11.12 -0.25 -23.25
CA ILE A 280 -11.93 0.96 -23.45
C ILE A 280 -13.33 0.73 -22.88
N VAL A 281 -13.89 1.76 -22.26
CA VAL A 281 -15.26 1.72 -21.73
C VAL A 281 -16.27 1.36 -22.83
N ALA A 282 -17.28 0.57 -22.47
CA ALA A 282 -18.33 0.15 -23.40
C ALA A 282 -18.97 1.37 -24.10
N GLY A 283 -19.20 1.26 -25.41
CA GLY A 283 -19.77 2.34 -26.24
C GLY A 283 -18.75 3.35 -26.77
N SER A 284 -17.45 3.18 -26.50
CA SER A 284 -16.36 3.94 -27.11
C SER A 284 -15.46 3.07 -27.99
N ASN A 285 -14.52 3.68 -28.71
CA ASN A 285 -13.59 2.98 -29.61
C ASN A 285 -12.19 3.60 -29.58
N TYR A 286 -11.24 2.90 -30.21
CA TYR A 286 -9.83 3.30 -30.25
C TYR A 286 -9.63 4.70 -30.86
N GLN A 287 -10.34 5.04 -31.94
CA GLN A 287 -10.20 6.36 -32.57
C GLN A 287 -10.63 7.49 -31.62
N ALA A 288 -11.68 7.26 -30.82
CA ALA A 288 -12.11 8.21 -29.79
C ALA A 288 -11.07 8.32 -28.67
N LEU A 289 -10.48 7.20 -28.24
CA LEU A 289 -9.40 7.17 -27.25
C LEU A 289 -8.19 7.99 -27.73
N VAL A 290 -7.71 7.76 -28.95
CA VAL A 290 -6.58 8.50 -29.55
C VAL A 290 -6.88 10.00 -29.63
N LYS A 291 -8.09 10.39 -30.05
CA LYS A 291 -8.49 11.81 -30.07
C LYS A 291 -8.51 12.43 -28.67
N SER A 292 -8.88 11.64 -27.66
CA SER A 292 -8.96 12.09 -26.26
C SER A 292 -7.60 12.19 -25.58
N SER A 293 -6.54 11.56 -26.11
CA SER A 293 -5.21 11.51 -25.48
C SER A 293 -4.61 12.89 -25.24
N LYS A 294 -4.95 13.89 -26.08
CA LYS A 294 -4.55 15.31 -25.91
C LYS A 294 -5.09 15.97 -24.64
N THR A 295 -6.04 15.36 -23.95
CA THR A 295 -6.62 15.88 -22.72
C THR A 295 -6.79 14.75 -21.72
N LYS A 296 -5.86 14.67 -20.76
CA LYS A 296 -5.88 13.66 -19.68
C LYS A 296 -7.27 13.39 -19.08
N LYS A 297 -8.07 14.42 -18.79
CA LYS A 297 -9.43 14.25 -18.25
C LYS A 297 -10.34 13.42 -19.17
N LYS A 298 -10.29 13.66 -20.49
CA LYS A 298 -11.09 12.90 -21.48
C LYS A 298 -10.53 11.50 -21.68
N PHE A 299 -9.20 11.35 -21.67
CA PHE A 299 -8.56 10.04 -21.75
C PHE A 299 -9.00 9.13 -20.60
N ILE A 300 -8.95 9.63 -19.36
CA ILE A 300 -9.37 8.88 -18.16
C ILE A 300 -10.83 8.42 -18.27
N THR A 301 -11.72 9.21 -18.86
CA THR A 301 -13.12 8.78 -19.01
C THR A 301 -13.31 7.64 -20.01
N LEU A 302 -12.44 7.52 -21.01
CA LEU A 302 -12.53 6.48 -22.05
C LEU A 302 -11.73 5.22 -21.72
N LEU A 303 -10.65 5.37 -20.95
CA LEU A 303 -9.80 4.29 -20.47
C LEU A 303 -9.47 4.58 -19.00
N PRO A 304 -10.39 4.31 -18.06
CA PRO A 304 -10.21 4.66 -16.65
C PRO A 304 -9.12 3.84 -15.96
N PHE A 305 -8.89 2.61 -16.44
CA PHE A 305 -7.88 1.71 -15.92
C PHE A 305 -7.10 1.02 -17.03
N ILE A 306 -5.87 0.62 -16.71
CA ILE A 306 -5.02 -0.24 -17.55
C ILE A 306 -4.58 -1.49 -16.78
N ASN A 307 -4.49 -2.61 -17.49
CA ASN A 307 -4.08 -3.91 -16.98
C ASN A 307 -2.56 -4.11 -17.00
N GLU A 308 -2.11 -5.27 -16.49
CA GLU A 308 -0.71 -5.71 -16.48
C GLU A 308 -0.04 -5.60 -17.86
N THR A 309 -0.71 -6.07 -18.91
CA THR A 309 -0.16 -6.06 -20.27
C THR A 309 0.15 -4.65 -20.76
N THR A 310 -0.78 -3.71 -20.55
CA THR A 310 -0.64 -2.33 -21.03
C THR A 310 0.45 -1.58 -20.29
N ARG A 311 0.49 -1.71 -18.96
CA ARG A 311 1.54 -1.05 -18.17
C ARG A 311 2.91 -1.69 -18.32
N GLY A 312 3.01 -2.89 -18.90
CA GLY A 312 4.29 -3.48 -19.32
C GLY A 312 5.05 -2.66 -20.36
N TYR A 313 4.41 -1.67 -20.99
CA TYR A 313 5.02 -0.70 -21.89
C TYR A 313 5.50 0.58 -21.18
N LEU A 314 5.35 0.66 -19.86
CA LEU A 314 5.73 1.81 -19.06
C LEU A 314 6.98 1.52 -18.22
N ASP A 315 7.86 2.51 -18.12
CA ASP A 315 9.03 2.44 -17.25
C ASP A 315 8.74 2.94 -15.83
N LEU A 316 9.57 2.48 -14.88
CA LEU A 316 9.62 3.05 -13.55
C LEU A 316 10.06 4.52 -13.61
N ARG A 317 9.30 5.40 -12.95
CA ARG A 317 9.71 6.80 -12.76
C ARG A 317 10.98 6.89 -11.91
N ASP A 318 11.87 7.79 -12.28
CA ASP A 318 13.05 8.11 -11.47
C ASP A 318 12.67 8.94 -10.23
N THR A 319 12.28 8.24 -9.17
CA THR A 319 11.88 8.85 -7.88
C THR A 319 13.00 8.99 -6.86
N ASP A 320 14.10 8.29 -7.09
CA ASP A 320 15.20 8.17 -6.12
C ASP A 320 16.25 9.27 -6.39
N LYS A 321 15.85 10.51 -6.08
CA LYS A 321 16.70 11.70 -6.16
C LYS A 321 17.11 12.17 -4.77
N VAL A 322 18.40 12.44 -4.56
CA VAL A 322 18.90 13.00 -3.31
C VAL A 322 18.39 14.43 -3.14
N ALA A 323 17.50 14.65 -2.17
CA ALA A 323 17.01 15.97 -1.80
C ALA A 323 17.59 16.37 -0.44
N GLU A 324 18.19 17.56 -0.36
CA GLU A 324 18.67 18.12 0.91
C GLU A 324 17.49 18.70 1.71
N ALA A 325 17.43 18.38 3.01
CA ALA A 325 16.42 18.92 3.90
C ALA A 325 16.63 20.44 4.04
N LYS A 326 15.71 21.24 3.46
CA LYS A 326 15.76 22.71 3.47
C LYS A 326 15.57 23.33 4.87
N THR A 327 15.16 22.54 5.87
CA THR A 327 14.84 23.03 7.21
C THR A 327 15.28 22.03 8.28
N LYS A 328 16.01 22.50 9.30
CA LYS A 328 16.28 21.73 10.52
C LYS A 328 14.96 21.49 11.25
N TYR A 329 14.62 20.23 11.50
CA TYR A 329 13.52 19.87 12.38
C TYR A 329 13.87 20.29 13.82
N SER A 330 13.12 21.23 14.39
CA SER A 330 13.17 21.51 15.83
C SER A 330 12.04 20.74 16.52
N ARG A 331 12.39 19.90 17.49
CA ARG A 331 11.41 19.37 18.44
C ARG A 331 10.89 20.57 19.25
N ARG A 332 9.58 20.79 19.27
CA ARG A 332 8.97 21.81 20.13
C ARG A 332 8.99 21.35 21.58
#